data_AF-A0A2E7CCS2-F1
#
_entry.id   AF-A0A2E7CCS2-F1
#
_cell.length_a   1.000
_cell.length_b   1.000
_cell.length_c   1.000
_cell.angle_alpha   90.00
_cell.angle_beta   90.00
_cell.angle_gamma   90.00
#
_symmetry.space_group_name_H-M   'P 1'
#
loop_
_entity.id
_entity.type
_entity.pdbx_description
1 polymer ?
#
loop_
_entity_poly.entity_id
_entity_poly.type
_entity_poly.pdbx_seq_one_letter_code
_entity_poly.pdbx_strand_id
1 'polypeptide(L)'
;MKNLFPALLMLVCTTISAQDTLCVMICLDEVLHFDYETSKVLYRYDHEGSLQLKIQDGEVMCLHFSDEKKRFREIVTTFEDGTHIHNTINSKENVLYTQHNWGDIIIDISDDIRKRDLLDDH
;
A
#
# COMPACT_ATOMS: atom_id res chain seq x y z
N MET A 1 19.00 -26.56 42.31
CA MET A 1 19.73 -26.75 41.04
C MET A 1 18.88 -26.20 39.90
N LYS A 2 19.42 -25.19 39.21
CA LYS A 2 19.14 -24.80 37.81
C LYS A 2 17.68 -24.52 37.42
N ASN A 3 17.24 -23.30 37.70
CA ASN A 3 16.18 -22.63 36.95
C ASN A 3 16.76 -22.28 35.57
N LEU A 4 16.52 -23.12 34.57
CA LEU A 4 17.17 -23.00 33.26
C LEU A 4 16.12 -23.09 32.13
N PHE A 5 14.98 -22.41 32.28
CA PHE A 5 13.93 -22.38 31.24
C PHE A 5 13.07 -21.08 31.21
N PRO A 6 13.65 -19.87 31.17
CA PRO A 6 12.92 -18.78 30.52
C PRO A 6 13.66 -18.13 29.35
N ALA A 7 14.89 -18.57 29.04
CA ALA A 7 15.67 -17.97 27.96
C ALA A 7 15.27 -18.45 26.54
N LEU A 8 14.51 -19.54 26.41
CA LEU A 8 14.18 -20.11 25.09
C LEU A 8 12.88 -19.56 24.48
N LEU A 9 12.00 -18.95 25.28
CA LEU A 9 10.70 -18.45 24.77
C LEU A 9 10.75 -17.00 24.27
N MET A 10 11.74 -16.20 24.69
CA MET A 10 11.90 -14.82 24.17
C MET A 10 12.60 -14.73 22.81
N LEU A 11 13.21 -15.81 22.32
CA LEU A 11 13.95 -15.80 21.05
C LEU A 11 13.08 -16.09 19.82
N VAL A 12 11.81 -16.50 20.01
CA VAL A 12 10.89 -16.82 18.92
C VAL A 12 10.13 -15.58 18.41
N CYS A 13 10.12 -14.48 19.18
CA CYS A 13 9.43 -13.25 18.78
C CYS A 13 10.33 -12.22 18.06
N THR A 14 11.64 -12.44 17.99
CA THR A 14 12.57 -11.52 17.31
C THR A 14 12.84 -11.89 15.85
N THR A 15 12.11 -12.87 15.31
CA THR A 15 12.21 -13.29 13.90
C THR A 15 10.88 -13.21 13.17
N ILE A 16 9.98 -12.31 13.59
CA ILE A 16 9.11 -11.70 12.58
C ILE A 16 10.12 -10.99 11.68
N SER A 17 10.42 -11.60 10.54
CA SER A 17 11.27 -11.04 9.51
C SER A 17 10.93 -9.56 9.41
N ALA A 18 11.92 -8.68 9.32
CA ALA A 18 11.69 -7.38 8.70
C ALA A 18 11.01 -7.70 7.36
N GLN A 19 9.67 -7.62 7.36
CA GLN A 19 8.86 -7.81 6.18
C GLN A 19 9.12 -6.54 5.42
N ASP A 20 9.67 -6.65 4.20
CA ASP A 20 9.95 -5.52 3.34
C ASP A 20 8.61 -4.85 2.99
N THR A 21 8.16 -3.99 3.90
CA THR A 21 6.87 -3.33 3.86
C THR A 21 7.12 -2.01 3.16
N LEU A 22 6.86 -1.98 1.85
CA LEU A 22 6.97 -0.78 1.06
C LEU A 22 5.78 0.13 1.36
N CYS A 23 6.00 1.23 2.06
CA CYS A 23 4.94 2.19 2.28
C CYS A 23 5.00 3.31 1.24
N VAL A 24 3.85 3.58 0.63
CA VAL A 24 3.66 4.60 -0.39
C VAL A 24 2.66 5.62 0.12
N MET A 25 3.02 6.89 0.08
CA MET A 25 2.09 7.99 0.35
C MET A 25 1.93 8.80 -0.93
N ILE A 26 0.70 8.93 -1.38
CA ILE A 26 0.34 9.75 -2.53
C ILE A 26 -0.17 11.08 -2.00
N CYS A 27 0.63 12.12 -2.23
CA CYS A 27 0.28 13.51 -1.97
C CYS A 27 -0.44 14.10 -3.20
N LEU A 28 -0.52 15.43 -3.27
CA LEU A 28 -1.17 16.10 -4.38
C LEU A 28 -0.41 15.92 -5.70
N ASP A 29 0.89 16.17 -5.66
CA ASP A 29 1.79 16.31 -6.81
C ASP A 29 3.07 15.48 -6.61
N GLU A 30 3.21 14.77 -5.49
CA GLU A 30 4.34 13.89 -5.20
C GLU A 30 3.89 12.53 -4.68
N VAL A 31 4.72 11.52 -4.94
CA VAL A 31 4.64 10.20 -4.34
C VAL A 31 5.87 9.98 -3.48
N LEU A 32 5.64 9.55 -2.24
CA LEU A 32 6.67 9.29 -1.25
C LEU A 32 6.72 7.79 -0.97
N HIS A 33 7.90 7.20 -1.11
CA HIS A 33 8.15 5.86 -0.63
C HIS A 33 8.98 5.93 0.64
N PHE A 34 8.52 5.25 1.68
CA PHE A 34 9.14 5.28 2.99
C PHE A 34 9.30 3.89 3.56
N ASP A 35 10.37 3.75 4.32
CA ASP A 35 10.62 2.58 5.14
C ASP A 35 9.58 2.53 6.27
N TYR A 36 8.85 1.42 6.37
CA TYR A 36 7.76 1.28 7.33
C TYR A 36 8.23 1.41 8.79
N GLU A 37 9.37 0.79 9.12
CA GLU A 37 9.86 0.72 10.50
C GLU A 37 10.41 2.06 11.00
N THR A 38 11.14 2.76 10.13
CA THR A 38 11.86 3.99 10.48
C THR A 38 11.14 5.27 10.02
N SER A 39 10.10 5.14 9.20
CA SER A 39 9.42 6.26 8.53
C SER A 39 10.36 7.14 7.67
N LYS A 40 11.55 6.62 7.33
CA LYS A 40 12.52 7.35 6.52
C LYS A 40 12.06 7.35 5.07
N VAL A 41 12.01 8.53 4.45
CA VAL A 41 11.77 8.64 3.00
C VAL A 41 12.96 8.00 2.26
N LEU A 42 12.66 6.96 1.48
CA LEU A 42 13.62 6.24 0.65
C LEU A 42 13.76 6.93 -0.70
N TYR A 43 12.63 7.27 -1.32
CA TYR A 43 12.58 8.03 -2.56
C TYR A 43 11.29 8.83 -2.67
N ARG A 44 11.35 9.89 -3.47
CA ARG A 44 10.20 10.72 -3.82
C ARG A 44 10.28 11.11 -5.28
N TYR A 45 9.13 11.26 -5.92
CA TYR A 45 9.04 11.74 -7.29
C TYR A 45 7.75 12.50 -7.49
N ASP A 46 7.79 13.47 -8.41
CA ASP A 46 6.61 14.20 -8.82
C ASP A 46 5.71 13.29 -9.68
N HIS A 47 4.40 13.45 -9.53
CA HIS A 47 3.42 12.64 -10.24
C HIS A 47 2.23 13.50 -10.67
N GLU A 48 1.76 13.28 -11.90
CA GLU A 48 0.53 13.87 -12.44
C GLU A 48 -0.35 12.77 -13.05
N GLY A 49 -1.65 12.77 -12.74
CA GLY A 49 -2.62 11.85 -13.32
C GLY A 49 -2.70 10.48 -12.63
N SER A 50 -2.77 9.40 -13.41
CA SER A 50 -2.89 8.03 -12.90
C SER A 50 -1.54 7.42 -12.51
N LEU A 51 -1.48 6.73 -11.38
CA LEU A 51 -0.27 6.10 -10.87
C LEU A 51 -0.33 4.58 -10.98
N GLN A 52 0.76 3.94 -11.39
CA GLN A 52 0.92 2.49 -11.34
C GLN A 52 2.00 2.13 -10.32
N LEU A 53 1.68 1.23 -9.40
CA LEU A 53 2.59 0.69 -8.40
C LEU A 53 2.77 -0.81 -8.66
N LYS A 54 4.02 -1.27 -8.75
CA LYS A 54 4.34 -2.70 -8.78
C LYS A 54 4.82 -3.13 -7.40
N ILE A 55 4.20 -4.19 -6.87
CA ILE A 55 4.52 -4.78 -5.57
C ILE A 55 4.97 -6.21 -5.85
N GLN A 56 6.14 -6.59 -5.33
CA GLN A 56 6.71 -7.91 -5.55
C GLN A 56 6.20 -8.92 -4.52
N ASP A 57 6.25 -10.20 -4.87
CA ASP A 57 5.96 -11.28 -3.92
C ASP A 57 6.82 -11.14 -2.66
N GLY A 58 6.16 -11.27 -1.51
CA GLY A 58 6.77 -11.05 -0.21
C GLY A 58 6.77 -9.60 0.30
N GLU A 59 6.47 -8.61 -0.55
CA GLU A 59 6.30 -7.22 -0.13
C GLU A 59 4.87 -6.94 0.36
N VAL A 60 4.76 -6.11 1.39
CA VAL A 60 3.46 -5.58 1.85
C VAL A 60 3.43 -4.10 1.54
N MET A 61 2.43 -3.67 0.77
CA MET A 61 2.25 -2.27 0.47
C MET A 61 1.22 -1.64 1.42
N CYS A 62 1.61 -0.53 2.04
CA CYS A 62 0.69 0.39 2.71
C CYS A 62 0.58 1.65 1.85
N LEU A 63 -0.61 1.96 1.37
CA LEU A 63 -0.90 3.13 0.55
C LEU A 63 -1.73 4.15 1.32
N HIS A 64 -1.18 5.34 1.50
CA HIS A 64 -1.85 6.45 2.17
C HIS A 64 -2.13 7.60 1.20
N PHE A 65 -3.38 8.06 1.12
CA PHE A 65 -3.77 9.22 0.34
C PHE A 65 -3.73 10.48 1.20
N SER A 66 -2.67 11.26 1.06
CA SER A 66 -2.40 12.46 1.87
C SER A 66 -2.52 13.74 1.05
N ASP A 67 -3.53 13.84 0.18
CA ASP A 67 -3.79 15.04 -0.63
C ASP A 67 -4.76 16.03 0.04
N GLU A 68 -5.34 15.67 1.20
CA GLU A 68 -6.39 16.39 1.94
C GLU A 68 -7.64 16.77 1.12
N LYS A 69 -7.75 16.25 -0.11
CA LYS A 69 -8.84 16.58 -1.02
C LYS A 69 -9.89 15.48 -0.97
N LYS A 70 -11.16 15.88 -1.02
CA LYS A 70 -12.28 14.93 -1.13
C LYS A 70 -12.42 14.51 -2.58
N ARG A 71 -11.82 13.38 -2.94
CA ARG A 71 -11.81 12.87 -4.30
C ARG A 71 -12.04 11.37 -4.31
N PHE A 72 -12.65 10.87 -5.38
CA PHE A 72 -12.79 9.45 -5.59
C PHE A 72 -11.65 8.98 -6.49
N ARG A 73 -11.05 7.86 -6.13
CA ARG A 73 -10.06 7.19 -6.96
C ARG A 73 -10.48 5.75 -7.15
N GLU A 74 -10.40 5.29 -8.38
CA GLU A 74 -10.48 3.88 -8.69
C GLU A 74 -9.10 3.26 -8.48
N ILE A 75 -9.10 2.13 -7.78
CA ILE A 75 -7.93 1.31 -7.54
C ILE A 75 -8.21 -0.03 -8.18
N VAL A 76 -7.42 -0.38 -9.19
CA VAL A 76 -7.46 -1.69 -9.85
C VAL A 76 -6.24 -2.47 -9.40
N THR A 77 -6.45 -3.59 -8.73
CA THR A 77 -5.38 -4.54 -8.37
C THR A 77 -5.40 -5.68 -9.35
N THR A 78 -4.33 -5.84 -10.10
CA THR A 78 -4.10 -6.94 -11.06
C THR A 78 -3.17 -7.97 -10.45
N PHE A 79 -3.61 -9.23 -10.43
CA PHE A 79 -2.83 -10.35 -9.93
C PHE A 79 -2.10 -11.08 -11.07
N GLU A 80 -1.09 -11.89 -10.75
CA GLU A 80 -0.32 -12.66 -11.74
C GLU A 80 -1.19 -13.57 -12.63
N ASP A 81 -2.30 -14.08 -12.08
CA ASP A 81 -3.23 -14.94 -12.82
C ASP A 81 -4.15 -14.17 -13.80
N GLY A 82 -3.97 -12.84 -13.89
CA GLY A 82 -4.75 -11.95 -14.73
C GLY A 82 -6.13 -11.62 -14.15
N THR A 83 -6.43 -12.02 -12.92
CA THR A 83 -7.63 -11.53 -12.24
C THR A 83 -7.44 -10.10 -11.75
N HIS A 84 -8.56 -9.38 -11.59
CA HIS A 84 -8.55 -7.99 -11.17
C HIS A 84 -9.59 -7.73 -10.07
N ILE A 85 -9.23 -6.89 -9.10
CA ILE A 85 -10.15 -6.33 -8.11
C ILE A 85 -10.27 -4.84 -8.36
N HIS A 86 -11.51 -4.35 -8.45
CA HIS A 86 -11.82 -2.92 -8.58
C HIS A 86 -12.36 -2.38 -7.25
N ASN A 87 -11.74 -1.30 -6.75
CA ASN A 87 -12.18 -0.60 -5.56
C ASN A 87 -12.28 0.90 -5.84
N THR A 88 -13.43 1.51 -5.58
CA THR A 88 -13.57 2.97 -5.57
C THR A 88 -13.47 3.46 -4.13
N ILE A 89 -12.45 4.28 -3.84
CA ILE A 89 -12.22 4.81 -2.50
C ILE A 89 -12.34 6.32 -2.45
N ASN A 90 -12.72 6.85 -1.30
CA ASN A 90 -12.64 8.28 -1.01
C ASN A 90 -11.27 8.56 -0.37
N SER A 91 -10.45 9.37 -1.03
CA SER A 91 -9.04 9.62 -0.67
C SER A 91 -8.86 10.23 0.73
N LYS A 92 -9.85 10.94 1.27
CA LYS A 92 -9.70 11.68 2.54
C LYS A 92 -9.49 10.79 3.77
N GLU A 93 -10.00 9.56 3.77
CA GLU A 93 -10.18 8.77 5.00
C GLU A 93 -9.46 7.42 4.96
N ASN A 94 -8.79 7.08 3.85
CA ASN A 94 -8.43 5.69 3.58
C ASN A 94 -6.93 5.45 3.47
N VAL A 95 -6.51 4.41 4.18
CA VAL A 95 -5.25 3.69 3.96
C VAL A 95 -5.61 2.35 3.34
N LEU A 96 -4.93 1.97 2.26
CA LEU A 96 -5.07 0.66 1.64
C LEU A 96 -3.87 -0.20 2.01
N TYR A 97 -4.12 -1.46 2.35
CA TYR A 97 -3.08 -2.45 2.62
C TYR A 97 -3.20 -3.61 1.63
N THR A 98 -2.08 -4.03 1.05
CA THR A 98 -2.01 -5.30 0.32
C THR A 98 -1.68 -6.43 1.29
N GLN A 99 -1.96 -7.67 0.91
CA GLN A 99 -1.55 -8.81 1.72
C GLN A 99 -0.26 -9.41 1.18
N HIS A 100 0.59 -9.87 2.09
CA HIS A 100 1.87 -10.52 1.79
C HIS A 100 1.75 -11.71 0.84
N ASN A 101 0.59 -12.37 0.81
CA ASN A 101 0.38 -13.63 0.10
C ASN A 101 -0.24 -13.43 -1.29
N TRP A 102 -0.27 -12.19 -1.79
CA TRP A 102 -0.89 -11.87 -3.07
C TRP A 102 0.03 -12.11 -4.28
N GLY A 103 1.31 -12.43 -4.07
CA GLY A 103 2.29 -12.57 -5.15
C GLY A 103 2.68 -11.23 -5.76
N ASP A 104 3.27 -11.23 -6.97
CA ASP A 104 3.45 -9.98 -7.70
C ASP A 104 2.08 -9.40 -8.08
N ILE A 105 1.85 -8.15 -7.70
CA ILE A 105 0.64 -7.42 -8.07
C ILE A 105 0.97 -6.06 -8.68
N ILE A 106 0.07 -5.62 -9.54
CA ILE A 106 0.09 -4.27 -10.11
C ILE A 106 -1.13 -3.54 -9.57
N ILE A 107 -0.90 -2.35 -9.01
CA ILE A 107 -1.95 -1.48 -8.51
C ILE A 107 -1.98 -0.22 -9.37
N ASP A 108 -3.05 -0.12 -10.15
CA ASP A 108 -3.37 1.08 -10.92
C ASP A 108 -4.30 1.96 -10.10
N ILE A 109 -3.94 3.23 -9.97
CA ILE A 109 -4.67 4.25 -9.22
C ILE A 109 -5.05 5.32 -10.22
N SER A 110 -6.35 5.47 -10.44
CA SER A 110 -6.86 6.50 -11.34
C SER A 110 -6.51 7.90 -10.85
N ASP A 111 -6.51 8.85 -11.78
CA ASP A 111 -6.64 10.25 -11.42
C ASP A 111 -8.02 10.50 -10.76
N ASP A 112 -8.27 11.72 -10.33
CA ASP A 112 -9.49 12.11 -9.65
C ASP A 112 -10.76 11.87 -10.48
N ILE A 113 -11.63 11.00 -9.98
CA ILE A 113 -12.96 10.81 -10.56
C ILE A 113 -13.93 11.74 -9.84
N ARG A 114 -14.68 12.55 -10.60
CA ARG A 114 -15.74 13.38 -10.01
C ARG A 114 -16.93 12.47 -9.68
N LYS A 115 -17.57 12.69 -8.53
CA LYS A 115 -18.75 11.92 -8.08
C LYS A 115 -19.87 11.83 -9.13
N ARG A 116 -19.99 12.84 -10.00
CA ARG A 116 -20.98 12.84 -11.09
C ARG A 116 -20.69 11.76 -12.12
N ASP A 117 -19.42 11.58 -12.46
CA ASP A 117 -18.97 10.67 -13.52
C ASP A 117 -19.13 9.21 -13.08
N LEU A 118 -19.06 8.93 -11.77
CA LEU A 118 -19.37 7.61 -11.18
C LEU A 118 -20.84 7.18 -11.29
N LEU A 119 -21.77 8.10 -11.57
CA LEU A 119 -23.21 7.81 -11.67
C LEU A 119 -23.67 7.58 -13.11
N ASP A 120 -22.82 7.88 -14.09
CA ASP A 120 -23.15 7.77 -15.52
C ASP A 120 -22.68 6.44 -16.16
N ASP A 121 -21.93 5.61 -15.42
CA ASP A 121 -21.39 4.30 -15.87
C ASP A 121 -22.30 3.08 -15.54
N HIS A 122 -23.55 3.33 -15.14
CA HIS A 122 -24.58 2.30 -14.84
C HIS A 122 -25.79 2.41 -15.77
#